data_AF-A0A5J9SK90-F1
#
_entry.id   AF-A0A5J9SK90-F1
#
_cell.length_a   1.000
_cell.length_b   1.000
_cell.length_c   1.000
_cell.angle_alpha   90.00
_cell.angle_beta   90.00
_cell.angle_gamma   90.00
#
_symmetry.space_group_name_H-M   'P 1'
#
loop_
_entity.id
_entity.type
_entity.pdbx_description
1 polymer ?
#
loop_
_entity_poly.entity_id
_entity_poly.type
_entity_poly.pdbx_seq_one_letter_code
_entity_poly.pdbx_strand_id
1 'polypeptide(L)'
;MAAAAVPNWVMLERFVFRRDDDASFREDKRTMAAGTTFAGTPFRVSFILADPPTPSRLYVWWPRGPKLSMVCHLVAAHRDLVLLRLDYPADESDPSPFGEVRNDYFVYIADPPSPQRAPLIRLLPDCTEYNCYFQRPVQRIFGPHGAGLLCCGEEGTFVVAYLDIRRTPPSGELRAELSVLRSSVRSSDAGEEQWTTKLLPIKYRDDVVPTSL
;
A
#
# COMPACT_ATOMS: atom_id res chain seq x y z
N MET A 1 -33.30 7.24 11.75
CA MET A 1 -32.01 7.97 11.76
C MET A 1 -31.50 8.01 10.32
N ALA A 2 -31.29 9.20 9.77
CA ALA A 2 -30.61 9.33 8.47
C ALA A 2 -29.18 8.80 8.62
N ALA A 3 -28.73 7.96 7.70
CA ALA A 3 -27.32 7.57 7.64
C ALA A 3 -26.51 8.85 7.41
N ALA A 4 -25.65 9.22 8.35
CA ALA A 4 -24.76 10.37 8.16
C ALA A 4 -23.92 10.09 6.90
N ALA A 5 -23.97 11.02 5.94
CA ALA A 5 -23.22 10.92 4.71
C ALA A 5 -21.72 10.87 5.01
N VAL A 6 -20.98 10.09 4.23
CA VAL A 6 -19.52 10.05 4.33
C VAL A 6 -18.98 11.44 3.96
N PRO A 7 -18.10 12.04 4.78
CA PRO A 7 -17.54 13.36 4.50
C PRO A 7 -16.70 13.36 3.21
N ASN A 8 -16.71 14.48 2.49
CA ASN A 8 -15.97 14.64 1.23
C ASN A 8 -14.44 14.63 1.40
N TRP A 9 -13.96 14.90 2.62
CA TRP A 9 -12.55 14.84 2.98
C TRP A 9 -12.42 14.56 4.48
N VAL A 10 -11.31 13.95 4.86
CA VAL A 10 -10.96 13.67 6.26
C VAL A 10 -9.47 13.92 6.49
N MET A 11 -9.09 14.21 7.72
CA MET A 11 -7.70 14.07 8.14
C MET A 11 -7.45 12.61 8.52
N LEU A 12 -6.41 11.98 7.97
CA LEU A 12 -6.07 10.58 8.28
C LEU A 12 -4.88 10.50 9.23
N GLU A 13 -5.06 9.78 10.33
CA GLU A 13 -3.95 9.34 11.17
C GLU A 13 -3.10 8.31 10.40
N ARG A 14 -1.78 8.50 10.35
CA ARG A 14 -0.88 7.56 9.65
C ARG A 14 -0.64 6.27 10.45
N PHE A 15 -0.96 6.27 11.74
CA PHE A 15 -0.85 5.08 12.58
C PHE A 15 -2.03 4.14 12.34
N VAL A 16 -1.71 2.85 12.26
CA VAL A 16 -2.71 1.80 12.09
C VAL A 16 -2.89 1.05 13.40
N PHE A 17 -4.15 0.96 13.85
CA PHE A 17 -4.49 0.36 15.13
C PHE A 17 -4.92 -1.10 14.92
N ARG A 18 -3.97 -2.03 15.04
CA ARG A 18 -4.25 -3.46 14.98
C ARG A 18 -5.05 -3.94 16.20
N ARG A 19 -6.01 -4.82 15.97
CA ARG A 19 -6.80 -5.55 16.96
C ARG A 19 -6.86 -7.02 16.54
N ASP A 20 -6.77 -7.91 17.53
CA ASP A 20 -6.77 -9.36 17.30
C ASP A 20 -8.01 -10.05 17.89
N ASP A 21 -8.89 -9.29 18.54
CA ASP A 21 -10.14 -9.77 19.10
C ASP A 21 -11.30 -8.87 18.62
N ASP A 22 -12.48 -9.45 18.51
CA ASP A 22 -13.67 -8.76 18.03
C ASP A 22 -14.18 -7.71 19.02
N ALA A 23 -13.93 -7.88 20.32
CA ALA A 23 -14.44 -6.97 21.35
C ALA A 23 -13.73 -5.61 21.33
N SER A 24 -12.43 -5.59 20.99
CA SER A 24 -11.61 -4.39 20.91
C SER A 24 -11.56 -3.76 19.50
N PHE A 25 -12.04 -4.48 18.49
CA PHE A 25 -12.12 -3.99 17.11
C PHE A 25 -13.26 -2.96 16.96
N ARG A 26 -12.89 -1.74 16.57
CA ARG A 26 -13.86 -0.69 16.30
C ARG A 26 -14.35 -0.81 14.86
N GLU A 27 -15.55 -1.35 14.70
CA GLU A 27 -16.20 -1.50 13.40
C GLU A 27 -17.15 -0.34 13.10
N ASP A 28 -16.96 0.30 11.96
CA ASP A 28 -17.97 1.09 11.27
C ASP A 28 -18.34 0.38 9.96
N LYS A 29 -19.58 -0.12 9.88
CA LYS A 29 -20.12 -0.85 8.73
C LYS A 29 -20.09 -0.05 7.43
N ARG A 30 -20.05 1.29 7.50
CA ARG A 30 -20.00 2.15 6.31
C ARG A 30 -18.62 2.23 5.69
N THR A 31 -17.57 1.94 6.46
CA THR A 31 -16.17 2.03 6.01
C THR A 31 -15.45 0.68 6.09
N MET A 32 -16.12 -0.36 6.57
CA MET A 32 -15.53 -1.68 6.71
C MET A 32 -15.31 -2.32 5.35
N ALA A 33 -14.13 -2.90 5.15
CA ALA A 33 -13.85 -3.82 4.05
C ALA A 33 -13.10 -5.05 4.57
N ALA A 34 -13.36 -6.20 3.96
CA ALA A 34 -12.68 -7.46 4.27
C ALA A 34 -11.77 -7.85 3.10
N GLY A 35 -10.57 -8.33 3.43
CA GLY A 35 -9.57 -8.76 2.46
C GLY A 35 -8.89 -10.05 2.89
N THR A 36 -8.12 -10.62 1.97
CA THR A 36 -7.32 -11.82 2.22
C THR A 36 -5.90 -11.53 1.75
N THR A 37 -4.91 -11.84 2.58
CA THR A 37 -3.50 -11.81 2.17
C THR A 37 -3.24 -12.80 1.06
N PHE A 38 -2.13 -12.63 0.35
CA PHE A 38 -1.66 -13.60 -0.63
C PHE A 38 -1.49 -15.00 -0.02
N ALA A 39 -1.09 -15.08 1.25
CA ALA A 39 -1.01 -16.33 2.01
C ALA A 39 -2.38 -16.92 2.40
N GLY A 40 -3.50 -16.33 1.99
CA GLY A 40 -4.84 -16.83 2.31
C GLY A 40 -5.33 -16.44 3.70
N THR A 41 -4.69 -15.48 4.37
CA THR A 41 -5.10 -15.06 5.72
C THR A 41 -6.10 -13.90 5.66
N PRO A 42 -7.31 -14.08 6.21
CA PRO A 42 -8.32 -13.04 6.20
C PRO A 42 -7.97 -11.93 7.20
N PHE A 43 -8.30 -10.71 6.82
CA PHE A 43 -8.23 -9.52 7.67
C PHE A 43 -9.39 -8.59 7.35
N ARG A 44 -9.69 -7.68 8.27
CA ARG A 44 -10.68 -6.61 8.05
C ARG A 44 -10.05 -5.27 8.35
N VAL A 45 -10.49 -4.26 7.62
CA VAL A 45 -10.16 -2.86 7.87
C VAL A 45 -11.44 -2.09 8.17
N SER A 46 -11.36 -1.09 9.04
CA SER A 46 -12.45 -0.14 9.24
C SER A 46 -11.88 1.24 9.58
N PHE A 47 -12.41 2.27 8.94
CA PHE A 47 -12.08 3.66 9.24
C PHE A 47 -13.11 4.23 10.21
N ILE A 48 -12.66 4.70 11.36
CA ILE A 48 -13.49 5.50 12.26
C ILE A 48 -13.31 6.96 11.85
N LEU A 49 -14.33 7.49 11.17
CA LEU A 49 -14.32 8.85 10.66
C LEU A 49 -14.57 9.85 11.81
N ALA A 50 -13.86 10.96 11.77
CA ALA A 50 -13.99 12.06 12.70
C ALA A 50 -13.98 13.38 11.94
N ASP A 51 -14.72 14.36 12.45
CA ASP A 51 -14.72 15.71 11.88
C ASP A 51 -13.36 16.39 12.14
N PRO A 52 -12.74 16.97 11.09
CA PRO A 52 -11.61 17.88 11.21
C PRO A 52 -11.81 18.93 12.32
N PRO A 53 -10.83 19.20 13.21
CA PRO A 53 -9.42 18.81 13.12
C PRO A 53 -9.07 17.43 13.68
N THR A 54 -10.04 16.67 14.18
CA THR A 54 -9.76 15.35 14.75
C THR A 54 -9.39 14.37 13.63
N PRO A 55 -8.27 13.65 13.72
CA PRO A 55 -7.90 12.69 12.69
C PRO A 55 -8.81 11.45 12.76
N SER A 56 -9.27 11.03 11.59
CA SER A 56 -9.88 9.73 11.35
C SER A 56 -8.83 8.63 11.46
N ARG A 57 -9.23 7.47 11.98
CA ARG A 57 -8.32 6.39 12.34
C ARG A 57 -8.62 5.10 11.60
N LEU A 58 -7.58 4.39 11.18
CA LEU A 58 -7.67 3.06 10.59
C LEU A 58 -7.46 1.99 11.67
N TYR A 59 -8.45 1.11 11.81
CA TYR A 59 -8.34 -0.10 12.60
C TYR A 59 -8.21 -1.32 11.67
N VAL A 60 -7.32 -2.24 12.05
CA VAL A 60 -7.12 -3.50 11.34
C VAL A 60 -7.44 -4.64 12.28
N TRP A 61 -8.38 -5.49 11.91
CA TRP A 61 -8.61 -6.77 12.55
C TRP A 61 -7.80 -7.84 11.82
N TRP A 62 -6.82 -8.44 12.50
CA TRP A 62 -5.94 -9.44 11.88
C TRP A 62 -5.44 -10.48 12.90
N PRO A 63 -6.33 -11.26 13.53
CA PRO A 63 -6.00 -12.16 14.64
C PRO A 63 -4.89 -13.17 14.31
N ARG A 64 -4.95 -13.71 13.08
CA ARG A 64 -4.01 -14.72 12.56
C ARG A 64 -2.78 -14.10 11.90
N GLY A 65 -2.64 -12.78 11.90
CA GLY A 65 -1.44 -12.13 11.39
C GLY A 65 -0.25 -12.29 12.35
N PRO A 66 0.99 -12.08 11.89
CA PRO A 66 2.19 -12.15 12.72
C PRO A 66 2.12 -11.20 13.92
N LYS A 67 2.51 -11.66 15.11
CA LYS A 67 2.40 -10.88 16.37
C LYS A 67 3.59 -9.95 16.62
N LEU A 68 4.77 -10.30 16.10
CA LEU A 68 6.01 -9.55 16.26
C LEU A 68 6.04 -8.42 15.25
N SER A 69 5.99 -7.15 15.71
CA SER A 69 6.31 -5.87 15.04
C SER A 69 5.98 -5.65 13.55
N MET A 70 5.23 -6.55 12.92
CA MET A 70 4.89 -6.52 11.51
C MET A 70 3.53 -5.86 11.36
N VAL A 71 3.52 -4.86 10.50
CA VAL A 71 2.64 -3.70 10.64
C VAL A 71 1.84 -3.54 9.37
N CYS A 72 0.59 -3.10 9.55
CA CYS A 72 -0.15 -2.50 8.47
C CYS A 72 0.29 -1.04 8.36
N HIS A 73 0.58 -0.59 7.15
CA HIS A 73 0.96 0.78 6.87
C HIS A 73 -0.05 1.46 5.96
N LEU A 74 -0.34 2.73 6.26
CA LEU A 74 -0.98 3.65 5.33
C LEU A 74 0.10 4.32 4.48
N VAL A 75 0.17 3.93 3.21
CA VAL A 75 1.24 4.33 2.29
C VAL A 75 0.90 5.63 1.58
N ALA A 76 -0.28 5.71 0.98
CA ALA A 76 -0.75 6.88 0.24
C ALA A 76 -2.29 6.92 0.25
N ALA A 77 -2.88 8.09 0.03
CA ALA A 77 -4.31 8.26 -0.12
C ALA A 77 -4.61 9.32 -1.17
N HIS A 78 -5.68 9.12 -1.94
CA HIS A 78 -6.15 10.10 -2.91
C HIS A 78 -7.65 9.91 -3.18
N ARG A 79 -8.44 10.95 -2.87
CA ARG A 79 -9.91 10.91 -2.91
C ARG A 79 -10.46 9.76 -2.05
N ASP A 80 -11.20 8.86 -2.67
CA ASP A 80 -11.87 7.70 -2.10
C ASP A 80 -10.96 6.47 -1.98
N LEU A 81 -9.67 6.59 -2.32
CA LEU A 81 -8.72 5.48 -2.34
C LEU A 81 -7.64 5.62 -1.27
N VAL A 82 -7.29 4.49 -0.65
CA VAL A 82 -6.16 4.39 0.29
C VAL A 82 -5.30 3.19 -0.07
N LEU A 83 -3.99 3.41 -0.24
CA LEU A 83 -2.99 2.36 -0.43
C LEU A 83 -2.48 1.89 0.94
N LEU A 84 -2.69 0.61 1.21
CA LEU A 84 -2.28 -0.08 2.42
C LEU A 84 -1.17 -1.08 2.08
N ARG A 85 -0.26 -1.31 3.03
CA ARG A 85 0.75 -2.39 2.97
C ARG A 85 0.63 -3.26 4.21
N LEU A 86 0.55 -4.57 4.04
CA LEU A 86 0.60 -5.54 5.13
C LEU A 86 1.91 -6.31 5.04
N ASP A 87 2.72 -6.20 6.09
CA ASP A 87 4.00 -6.89 6.18
C ASP A 87 3.80 -8.18 6.98
N TYR A 88 4.30 -9.31 6.50
CA TYR A 88 4.32 -10.58 7.24
C TYR A 88 5.45 -11.50 6.77
N PRO A 89 5.89 -12.49 7.58
CA PRO A 89 6.99 -13.38 7.20
C PRO A 89 6.60 -14.15 5.94
N ALA A 90 7.51 -14.28 4.98
CA ALA A 90 7.28 -15.07 3.79
C ALA A 90 7.16 -16.57 4.12
N ASP A 91 7.88 -17.03 5.15
CA ASP A 91 7.75 -18.35 5.74
C ASP A 91 7.48 -18.21 7.24
N GLU A 92 6.29 -18.60 7.70
CA GLU A 92 5.93 -18.58 9.12
C GLU A 92 6.69 -19.65 9.93
N SER A 93 7.28 -20.64 9.25
CA SER A 93 8.07 -21.71 9.86
C SER A 93 9.51 -21.28 10.16
N ASP A 94 9.96 -20.16 9.58
CA ASP A 94 11.27 -19.56 9.84
C ASP A 94 11.13 -18.46 10.92
N PRO A 95 11.49 -18.75 12.18
CA PRO A 95 11.39 -17.79 13.27
C PRO A 95 12.52 -16.75 13.26
N SER A 96 13.39 -16.75 12.24
CA SER A 96 14.50 -15.82 12.11
C SER A 96 14.00 -14.37 12.07
N PRO A 97 14.52 -13.46 12.92
CA PRO A 97 14.23 -12.03 12.82
C PRO A 97 14.81 -11.40 11.54
N PHE A 98 15.59 -12.16 10.76
CA PHE A 98 16.15 -11.78 9.47
C PHE A 98 15.48 -12.53 8.30
N GLY A 99 14.37 -13.24 8.56
CA GLY A 99 13.60 -13.94 7.54
C GLY A 99 13.07 -12.99 6.46
N GLU A 100 12.82 -13.53 5.26
CA GLU A 100 12.25 -12.75 4.16
C GLU A 100 10.85 -12.25 4.55
N VAL A 101 10.60 -10.95 4.36
CA VAL A 101 9.31 -10.33 4.65
C VAL A 101 8.54 -10.15 3.35
N ARG A 102 7.31 -10.65 3.34
CA ARG A 102 6.34 -10.42 2.29
C ARG A 102 5.55 -9.14 2.58
N ASN A 103 5.31 -8.34 1.53
CA ASN A 103 4.62 -7.06 1.61
C ASN A 103 3.41 -7.09 0.67
N ASP A 104 2.23 -7.38 1.18
CA ASP A 104 1.04 -7.31 0.33
C ASP A 104 0.53 -5.87 0.25
N TYR A 105 0.39 -5.34 -0.96
CA TYR A 105 -0.17 -4.02 -1.19
C TYR A 105 -1.65 -4.13 -1.54
N PHE A 106 -2.46 -3.32 -0.88
CA PHE A 106 -3.90 -3.28 -1.09
C PHE A 106 -4.36 -1.87 -1.40
N VAL A 107 -5.33 -1.74 -2.30
CA VAL A 107 -6.10 -0.49 -2.43
C VAL A 107 -7.45 -0.68 -1.78
N TYR A 108 -7.69 0.05 -0.70
CA TYR A 108 -9.01 0.26 -0.13
C TYR A 108 -9.75 1.29 -0.98
N ILE A 109 -10.99 0.96 -1.36
CA ILE A 109 -11.88 1.79 -2.18
C ILE A 109 -13.12 2.08 -1.35
N ALA A 110 -13.28 3.33 -0.93
CA ALA A 110 -14.35 3.77 -0.05
C ALA A 110 -15.71 3.82 -0.77
N ASP A 111 -15.74 4.27 -2.03
CA ASP A 111 -16.94 4.41 -2.85
C ASP A 111 -16.76 3.73 -4.22
N PRO A 112 -16.73 2.38 -4.26
CA PRO A 112 -16.52 1.69 -5.51
C PRO A 112 -17.72 1.88 -6.46
N PRO A 113 -17.51 1.84 -7.79
CA PRO A 113 -18.58 1.94 -8.79
C PRO A 113 -19.40 0.64 -8.86
N SER A 114 -20.00 0.24 -7.75
CA SER A 114 -20.81 -0.97 -7.60
C SER A 114 -22.25 -0.63 -7.17
N PRO A 115 -23.25 -1.48 -7.44
CA PRO A 115 -24.64 -1.22 -7.07
C PRO A 115 -24.85 -1.07 -5.56
N GLN A 116 -24.03 -1.76 -4.77
CA GLN A 116 -24.13 -1.77 -3.31
C GLN A 116 -23.35 -0.61 -2.66
N ARG A 117 -22.42 0.03 -3.39
CA ARG A 117 -21.52 1.09 -2.91
C ARG A 117 -20.90 0.79 -1.53
N ALA A 118 -20.64 -0.48 -1.27
CA ALA A 118 -19.99 -0.90 -0.04
C ALA A 118 -18.47 -0.83 -0.26
N PRO A 119 -17.68 -0.34 0.73
CA PRO A 119 -16.24 -0.31 0.60
C PRO A 119 -15.67 -1.69 0.30
N LEU A 120 -14.62 -1.73 -0.50
CA LEU A 120 -13.91 -2.95 -0.82
C LEU A 120 -12.41 -2.75 -0.71
N ILE A 121 -11.68 -3.86 -0.63
CA ILE A 121 -10.22 -3.85 -0.62
C ILE A 121 -9.72 -4.79 -1.72
N ARG A 122 -8.74 -4.33 -2.48
CA ARG A 122 -8.22 -5.03 -3.66
C ARG A 122 -6.73 -5.27 -3.48
N LEU A 123 -6.30 -6.54 -3.50
CA LEU A 123 -4.90 -6.92 -3.52
C LEU A 123 -4.28 -6.51 -4.86
N LEU A 124 -3.09 -5.91 -4.83
CA LEU A 124 -2.31 -5.57 -6.01
C LEU A 124 -1.37 -6.72 -6.39
N PRO A 125 -1.04 -6.89 -7.67
CA PRO A 125 -0.01 -7.83 -8.11
C PRO A 125 1.36 -7.45 -7.53
N ASP A 126 2.25 -8.44 -7.39
CA ASP A 126 3.61 -8.20 -6.91
C ASP A 126 4.41 -7.36 -7.91
N CYS A 127 5.04 -6.29 -7.42
CA CYS A 127 6.08 -5.59 -8.16
C CYS A 127 7.40 -6.29 -7.86
N THR A 128 7.95 -7.05 -8.81
CA THR A 128 9.21 -7.79 -8.60
C THR A 128 10.36 -7.19 -9.38
N GLU A 129 11.57 -7.38 -8.87
CA GLU A 129 12.81 -7.14 -9.60
C GLU A 129 13.77 -8.31 -9.46
N TYR A 130 14.63 -8.54 -10.44
CA TYR A 130 15.63 -9.59 -10.34
C TYR A 130 16.76 -9.15 -9.43
N ASN A 131 16.99 -9.89 -8.35
CA ASN A 131 18.10 -9.64 -7.44
C ASN A 131 19.29 -10.55 -7.80
N CYS A 132 20.41 -9.95 -8.18
CA CYS A 132 21.61 -10.69 -8.58
C CYS A 132 22.29 -11.44 -7.43
N TYR A 133 22.16 -10.98 -6.18
CA TYR A 133 22.74 -11.64 -5.02
C TYR A 133 22.00 -12.92 -4.67
N PHE A 134 20.67 -12.90 -4.70
CA PHE A 134 19.83 -14.07 -4.44
C PHE A 134 19.54 -14.91 -5.70
N GLN A 135 19.98 -14.44 -6.87
CA GLN A 135 19.75 -15.06 -8.18
C GLN A 135 18.29 -15.39 -8.48
N ARG A 136 17.36 -14.60 -7.95
CA ARG A 136 15.91 -14.80 -8.08
C ARG A 136 15.15 -13.47 -8.14
N PRO A 137 13.91 -13.44 -8.66
CA PRO A 137 13.01 -12.32 -8.46
C PRO A 137 12.74 -12.10 -6.96
N VAL A 138 12.84 -10.85 -6.51
CA VAL A 138 12.46 -10.42 -5.17
C VAL A 138 11.39 -9.36 -5.27
N GLN A 139 10.55 -9.27 -4.24
CA GLN A 139 9.53 -8.24 -4.17
C GLN A 139 10.17 -6.88 -3.93
N ARG A 140 9.73 -5.87 -4.69
CA ARG A 140 10.11 -4.48 -4.47
C ARG A 140 9.33 -3.93 -3.27
N ILE A 141 10.06 -3.43 -2.30
CA ILE A 141 9.49 -2.77 -1.13
C ILE A 141 9.32 -1.28 -1.45
N PHE A 142 8.08 -0.79 -1.40
CA PHE A 142 7.80 0.62 -1.56
C PHE A 142 8.12 1.35 -0.26
N GLY A 143 9.15 2.19 -0.30
CA GLY A 143 9.46 3.11 0.79
C GLY A 143 8.25 4.01 1.13
N PRO A 144 8.02 4.35 2.41
CA PRO A 144 6.84 5.10 2.87
C PRO A 144 6.60 6.48 2.23
N HIS A 145 7.59 6.99 1.49
CA HIS A 145 7.57 8.30 0.85
C HIS A 145 7.76 8.24 -0.68
N GLY A 146 8.03 7.06 -1.24
CA GLY A 146 8.27 6.90 -2.68
C GLY A 146 7.01 6.49 -3.45
N ALA A 147 5.98 6.01 -2.74
CA ALA A 147 4.74 5.55 -3.35
C ALA A 147 3.68 6.66 -3.42
N GLY A 148 2.98 6.71 -4.54
CA GLY A 148 1.85 7.59 -4.80
C GLY A 148 0.64 6.81 -5.31
N LEU A 149 -0.54 7.35 -5.03
CA LEU A 149 -1.82 6.83 -5.47
C LEU A 149 -2.59 7.96 -6.15
N LEU A 150 -3.18 7.66 -7.30
CA LEU A 150 -3.99 8.62 -8.05
C LEU A 150 -5.31 7.97 -8.44
N CYS A 151 -6.42 8.61 -8.07
CA CYS A 151 -7.77 8.25 -8.53
C CYS A 151 -8.02 8.93 -9.88
N CYS A 152 -8.24 8.12 -10.92
CA CYS A 152 -8.54 8.56 -12.27
C CYS A 152 -10.07 8.58 -12.42
N GLY A 153 -10.66 9.72 -12.04
CA GLY A 153 -12.10 9.87 -11.99
C GLY A 153 -12.73 9.70 -13.37
N GLU A 154 -13.47 8.60 -13.54
CA GLU A 154 -14.60 8.41 -14.45
C GLU A 154 -15.12 6.95 -14.35
N GLU A 155 -14.27 5.97 -14.02
CA GLU A 155 -14.67 4.54 -14.00
C GLU A 155 -14.07 3.75 -12.82
N GLY A 156 -13.75 4.41 -11.70
CA GLY A 156 -13.11 3.76 -10.54
C GLY A 156 -11.69 3.25 -10.82
N THR A 157 -11.06 3.77 -11.88
CA THR A 157 -9.66 3.45 -12.20
C THR A 157 -8.70 4.25 -11.33
N PHE A 158 -7.52 3.68 -11.14
CA PHE A 158 -6.48 4.28 -10.33
C PHE A 158 -5.10 3.93 -10.85
N VAL A 159 -4.13 4.73 -10.43
CA VAL A 159 -2.72 4.50 -10.72
C VAL A 159 -1.97 4.44 -9.40
N VAL A 160 -1.17 3.39 -9.23
CA VAL A 160 -0.17 3.30 -8.17
C VAL A 160 1.18 3.50 -8.82
N ALA A 161 1.97 4.41 -8.26
CA ALA A 161 3.32 4.67 -8.73
C ALA A 161 4.29 4.55 -7.57
N TYR A 162 5.48 4.02 -7.83
CA TYR A 162 6.58 4.00 -6.89
C TYR A 162 7.83 4.56 -7.57
N LEU A 163 8.38 5.63 -6.99
CA LEU A 163 9.64 6.23 -7.40
C LEU A 163 10.74 5.78 -6.45
N ASP A 164 11.75 5.13 -7.02
CA ASP A 164 12.96 4.72 -6.33
C ASP A 164 14.16 5.50 -6.87
N ILE A 165 15.03 5.96 -5.98
CA ILE A 165 16.27 6.64 -6.33
C ILE A 165 17.40 5.88 -5.66
N ARG A 166 18.18 5.16 -6.46
CA ARG A 166 19.23 4.27 -5.98
C ARG A 166 20.55 4.51 -6.69
N ARG A 167 21.66 4.29 -5.98
CA ARG A 167 23.00 4.25 -6.58
C ARG A 167 23.26 2.85 -7.10
N THR A 168 23.74 2.72 -8.33
CA THR A 168 24.13 1.42 -8.90
C THR A 168 25.59 1.09 -8.57
N PRO A 169 25.85 -0.01 -7.83
CA PRO A 169 27.21 -0.53 -7.70
C PRO A 169 27.73 -1.06 -9.05
N PRO A 170 29.02 -0.96 -9.37
CA PRO A 170 30.08 -0.23 -8.66
C PRO A 170 30.20 1.25 -9.06
N SER A 171 29.48 1.67 -10.12
CA SER A 171 29.62 3.01 -10.72
C SER A 171 29.26 4.16 -9.78
N GLY A 172 28.42 3.91 -8.77
CA GLY A 172 27.88 4.92 -7.88
C GLY A 172 26.90 5.88 -8.57
N GLU A 173 26.54 5.61 -9.83
CA GLU A 173 25.60 6.40 -10.63
C GLU A 173 24.22 6.38 -9.97
N LEU A 174 23.65 7.56 -9.76
CA LEU A 174 22.27 7.69 -9.33
C LEU A 174 21.34 7.31 -10.48
N ARG A 175 20.41 6.40 -10.22
CA ARG A 175 19.33 6.02 -11.12
C ARG A 175 18.00 6.26 -10.45
N ALA A 176 17.11 6.93 -11.17
CA ALA A 176 15.72 7.07 -10.80
C ALA A 176 14.92 6.03 -11.58
N GLU A 177 14.09 5.29 -10.89
CA GLU A 177 13.25 4.26 -11.48
C GLU A 177 11.82 4.46 -11.02
N LEU A 178 10.90 4.49 -11.99
CA LEU A 178 9.48 4.66 -11.76
C LEU A 178 8.75 3.38 -12.15
N SER A 179 8.19 2.70 -11.15
CA SER A 179 7.29 1.56 -11.34
C SER A 179 5.85 2.04 -11.27
N VAL A 180 5.01 1.68 -12.25
CA VAL A 180 3.63 2.14 -12.36
C VAL A 180 2.71 0.96 -12.62
N LEU A 181 1.69 0.83 -11.78
CA LEU A 181 0.54 -0.04 -11.97
C LEU A 181 -0.67 0.83 -12.34
N ARG A 182 -1.36 0.46 -13.41
CA ARG A 182 -2.61 1.10 -13.82
C ARG A 182 -3.71 0.08 -13.63
N SER A 183 -4.74 0.44 -12.86
CA SER A 183 -5.89 -0.44 -12.75
C SER A 183 -6.68 -0.43 -14.04
N SER A 184 -7.30 -1.56 -14.34
CA SER A 184 -8.19 -1.71 -15.48
C SER A 184 -9.63 -1.89 -15.00
N VAL A 185 -10.57 -1.33 -15.75
CA VAL A 185 -12.01 -1.35 -15.46
C VAL A 185 -12.60 -2.77 -15.54
N ARG A 186 -11.92 -3.65 -16.28
CA ARG A 186 -12.40 -5.00 -16.63
C ARG A 186 -11.83 -6.11 -15.75
N SER A 187 -10.78 -5.84 -14.99
CA SER A 187 -10.07 -6.86 -14.21
C SER A 187 -10.67 -6.94 -12.81
N SER A 188 -11.70 -7.78 -12.67
CA SER A 188 -11.93 -8.49 -11.39
C SER A 188 -10.88 -9.60 -11.18
N ASP A 189 -10.23 -10.04 -12.27
CA ASP A 189 -9.18 -11.06 -12.25
C ASP A 189 -7.80 -10.41 -12.22
N ALA A 190 -7.09 -10.57 -11.09
CA ALA A 190 -5.76 -10.04 -10.78
C ALA A 190 -4.63 -10.39 -11.77
N GLY A 191 -4.92 -11.07 -12.89
CA GLY A 191 -3.94 -11.58 -13.85
C GLY A 191 -3.53 -10.64 -14.99
N GLU A 192 -4.29 -9.57 -15.28
CA GLU A 192 -3.99 -8.69 -16.43
C GLU A 192 -3.25 -7.40 -16.05
N GLU A 193 -3.28 -6.99 -14.79
CA GLU A 193 -2.60 -5.78 -14.34
C GLU A 193 -1.12 -6.07 -14.08
N GLN A 194 -0.25 -5.42 -14.84
CA GLN A 194 1.19 -5.61 -14.71
C GLN A 194 1.88 -4.31 -14.35
N TRP A 195 2.87 -4.40 -13.46
CA TRP A 195 3.78 -3.30 -13.17
C TRP A 195 4.64 -2.98 -14.39
N THR A 196 4.67 -1.71 -14.75
CA THR A 196 5.56 -1.19 -15.79
C THR A 196 6.65 -0.36 -15.15
N THR A 197 7.91 -0.66 -15.48
CA THR A 197 9.07 0.02 -14.90
C THR A 197 9.77 0.87 -15.97
N LYS A 198 10.10 2.10 -15.62
CA LYS A 198 10.82 3.04 -16.49
C LYS A 198 12.00 3.66 -15.74
N LEU A 199 13.16 3.66 -16.38
CA LEU A 199 14.31 4.43 -15.94
C LEU A 199 14.12 5.90 -16.32
N LEU A 200 14.33 6.80 -15.38
CA LEU A 200 14.20 8.23 -15.56
C LEU A 200 15.59 8.89 -15.53
N PRO A 201 15.87 9.85 -16.43
CA PRO A 201 17.12 10.59 -16.40
C PRO A 201 17.15 11.53 -15.19
N ILE A 202 18.20 11.46 -14.38
CA ILE A 202 18.46 12.44 -13.30
C ILE A 202 19.27 13.58 -13.92
N LYS A 203 18.62 14.73 -14.11
CA LYS A 203 19.24 15.90 -14.76
C LYS A 203 20.12 16.72 -13.83
N TYR A 204 19.99 16.56 -12.51
CA TYR A 204 20.73 17.32 -11.52
C TYR A 204 21.81 16.44 -10.88
N ARG A 205 23.09 16.77 -11.14
CA ARG A 205 24.20 16.30 -10.32
C ARG A 205 24.47 17.43 -9.34
N ASP A 206 24.58 17.13 -8.04
CA ASP A 206 25.06 18.12 -7.08
C ASP A 206 26.35 18.74 -7.64
N ASP A 207 26.35 20.05 -7.78
CA ASP A 207 27.56 20.79 -8.07
C ASP A 207 28.57 20.38 -7.00
N VAL A 208 29.63 19.70 -7.43
CA VAL A 208 30.80 19.46 -6.59
C VAL A 208 31.26 20.85 -6.16
N VAL A 209 30.91 21.25 -4.93
CA VAL A 209 31.56 22.39 -4.30
C VAL A 209 33.04 22.01 -4.30
N PRO A 210 33.91 22.72 -5.03
CA PRO A 210 35.32 22.41 -5.02
C PRO A 210 35.78 22.65 -3.59
N THR A 211 36.17 21.59 -2.89
CA THR A 211 36.91 21.72 -1.64
C THR A 211 38.22 22.41 -2.00
N SER A 212 38.21 23.73 -1.90
CA SER A 212 39.36 24.60 -2.05
C SER A 212 39.73 25.08 -0.67
N LEU A 213 40.69 24.37 -0.09
CA LEU A 213 41.86 24.81 0.69
C LEU A 213 42.29 23.72 1.68
#